data_AF-A0A535IVM2-F1
#
_entry.id   AF-A0A535IVM2-F1
#
_cell.length_a   1.000
_cell.length_b   1.000
_cell.length_c   1.000
_cell.angle_alpha   90.00
_cell.angle_beta   90.00
_cell.angle_gamma   90.00
#
_symmetry.space_group_name_H-M   'P 1'
#
loop_
_entity.id
_entity.type
_entity.pdbx_description
1 polymer ?
#
loop_
_entity_poly.entity_id
_entity_poly.type
_entity_poly.pdbx_seq_one_letter_code
_entity_poly.pdbx_strand_id
1 'polypeptide(L)'
;MRRAGSHSGQPCRARPSARRAPGAGLSSPRRSNAGGSRQRPASVPVTAASRTIGAMPTASPIPADVRSFLSALNWASIATVNEDGSPHQAVIWYLIEGDTVLVNSRQGRRWPLNLERDGRVSLAIHDHAEPEHWVGLRGRARLVRIGEAALDDIAKLARRYGDDDPARFRGQERVTFEISIERTYEYGS
;
A
#
# COMPACT_ATOMS: atom_id res chain seq x y z
N MET A 1 24.48 50.25 -0.66
CA MET A 1 23.71 51.03 0.34
C MET A 1 22.56 50.16 0.85
N ARG A 2 22.66 49.64 2.08
CA ARG A 2 21.58 48.87 2.73
C ARG A 2 21.15 49.62 3.99
N ARG A 3 19.88 50.05 4.03
CA ARG A 3 19.22 50.55 5.25
C ARG A 3 18.32 49.44 5.78
N ALA A 4 18.48 49.15 7.06
CA ALA A 4 17.64 48.24 7.83
C ALA A 4 16.24 48.85 8.02
N GLY A 5 15.19 48.07 7.74
CA GLY A 5 13.81 48.40 8.04
C GLY A 5 13.39 47.71 9.34
N SER A 6 13.16 48.50 10.38
CA SER A 6 12.48 48.11 11.61
C SER A 6 10.97 48.17 11.39
N HIS A 7 10.24 47.07 11.57
CA HIS A 7 8.79 47.12 11.80
C HIS A 7 8.40 46.27 13.00
N SER A 8 7.80 46.98 13.95
CA SER A 8 7.26 46.65 15.24
C SER A 8 6.18 45.58 15.21
N GLY A 9 6.24 44.67 16.19
CA GLY A 9 5.21 43.68 16.46
C GLY A 9 3.91 44.30 17.00
N GLN A 10 2.80 43.67 16.63
CA GLN A 10 1.47 43.98 17.13
C GLN A 10 0.85 42.66 17.63
N PRO A 11 0.42 42.54 18.90
CA PRO A 11 -0.11 41.29 19.42
C PRO A 11 -1.59 41.09 19.04
N CYS A 12 -1.91 39.87 18.60
CA CYS A 12 -3.26 39.37 18.34
C CYS A 12 -4.17 39.53 19.56
N ARG A 13 -5.29 40.25 19.39
CA ARG A 13 -6.37 40.33 20.38
C ARG A 13 -7.23 39.07 20.34
N ALA A 14 -7.41 38.44 21.50
CA ALA A 14 -8.29 37.30 21.72
C ALA A 14 -9.77 37.68 21.55
N ARG A 15 -10.57 36.78 20.95
CA ARG A 15 -12.02 36.87 20.83
C ARG A 15 -12.71 36.19 22.03
N PRO A 16 -13.80 36.77 22.58
CA PRO A 16 -14.49 36.21 23.74
C PRO A 16 -15.42 35.04 23.38
N SER A 17 -15.53 34.10 24.33
CA SER A 17 -16.40 32.93 24.32
C SER A 17 -17.87 33.31 24.51
N ALA A 18 -18.74 32.82 23.62
CA ALA A 18 -20.18 32.96 23.75
C ALA A 18 -20.77 31.84 24.61
N ARG A 19 -21.56 32.26 25.60
CA ARG A 19 -22.25 31.45 26.61
C ARG A 19 -23.36 30.57 26.02
N ARG A 20 -23.57 29.45 26.71
CA ARG A 20 -24.66 28.48 26.58
C ARG A 20 -25.91 28.96 27.31
N ALA A 21 -27.10 28.70 26.76
CA ALA A 21 -28.40 28.79 27.46
C ALA A 21 -29.36 27.66 26.98
N PRO A 22 -30.38 27.26 27.78
CA PRO A 22 -31.00 25.94 27.72
C PRO A 22 -32.43 25.90 27.16
N GLY A 23 -32.83 24.70 26.68
CA GLY A 23 -34.13 24.06 26.96
C GLY A 23 -35.41 24.50 26.23
N ALA A 24 -35.85 23.72 25.25
CA ALA A 24 -37.25 23.36 24.94
C ALA A 24 -37.17 22.24 23.88
N GLY A 25 -37.66 21.01 24.07
CA GLY A 25 -38.96 20.64 24.60
C GLY A 25 -39.96 20.53 23.44
N LEU A 26 -39.74 19.62 22.48
CA LEU A 26 -40.73 19.33 21.44
C LEU A 26 -40.85 17.82 21.21
N SER A 27 -42.05 17.36 21.52
CA SER A 27 -42.57 16.01 21.53
C SER A 27 -42.56 15.35 20.15
N SER A 28 -42.29 14.04 20.15
CA SER A 28 -42.35 13.18 18.97
C SER A 28 -43.77 13.09 18.39
N PRO A 29 -43.94 13.11 17.05
CA PRO A 29 -45.07 12.47 16.42
C PRO A 29 -44.74 11.01 16.11
N ARG A 30 -45.54 10.13 16.70
CA ARG A 30 -45.62 8.69 16.38
C ARG A 30 -46.13 8.57 14.95
N ARG A 31 -45.30 8.08 14.02
CA ARG A 31 -45.74 7.69 12.68
C ARG A 31 -45.49 6.20 12.48
N SER A 32 -46.54 5.43 12.68
CA SER A 32 -46.73 4.12 12.07
C SER A 32 -46.88 4.30 10.56
N ASN A 33 -46.12 3.58 9.73
CA ASN A 33 -46.64 2.44 8.97
C ASN A 33 -45.62 1.81 8.01
N ALA A 34 -45.86 0.53 7.74
CA ALA A 34 -45.65 -0.18 6.48
C ALA A 34 -44.22 -0.59 6.07
N GLY A 35 -43.90 -1.85 6.41
CA GLY A 35 -43.52 -2.90 5.47
C GLY A 35 -42.79 -2.50 4.18
N GLY A 36 -41.47 -2.59 4.22
CA GLY A 36 -40.63 -2.68 3.02
C GLY A 36 -39.55 -3.72 3.27
N SER A 37 -39.77 -4.94 2.82
CA SER A 37 -38.78 -6.01 2.82
C SER A 37 -37.58 -5.57 1.96
N ARG A 38 -36.53 -5.04 2.59
CA ARG A 38 -35.22 -4.92 1.94
C ARG A 38 -34.69 -6.32 1.72
N GLN A 39 -34.90 -6.86 0.53
CA GLN A 39 -34.21 -8.05 0.08
C GLN A 39 -32.71 -7.75 0.11
N ARG A 40 -32.00 -8.47 0.99
CA ARG A 40 -30.54 -8.56 0.96
C ARG A 40 -30.17 -9.21 -0.37
N PRO A 41 -29.26 -8.66 -1.18
CA PRO A 41 -28.74 -9.41 -2.31
C PRO A 41 -28.05 -10.66 -1.77
N ALA A 42 -28.35 -11.80 -2.39
CA ALA A 42 -27.80 -13.10 -2.03
C ALA A 42 -26.27 -13.05 -2.08
N SER A 43 -25.64 -13.50 -0.99
CA SER A 43 -24.21 -13.76 -0.93
C SER A 43 -23.84 -14.80 -1.97
N VAL A 44 -23.07 -14.40 -2.99
CA VAL A 44 -22.46 -15.33 -3.94
C VAL A 44 -21.49 -16.22 -3.15
N PRO A 45 -21.66 -17.55 -3.14
CA PRO A 45 -20.68 -18.41 -2.50
C PRO A 45 -19.39 -18.34 -3.32
N VAL A 46 -18.36 -17.68 -2.80
CA VAL A 46 -16.99 -17.84 -3.29
C VAL A 46 -16.55 -19.22 -2.81
N THR A 47 -16.74 -20.23 -3.65
CA THR A 47 -16.27 -21.58 -3.38
C THR A 47 -14.75 -21.53 -3.21
N ALA A 48 -14.29 -21.78 -1.99
CA ALA A 48 -12.87 -21.95 -1.70
C ALA A 48 -12.38 -23.22 -2.40
N ALA A 49 -11.88 -23.07 -3.62
CA ALA A 49 -11.16 -24.13 -4.29
C ALA A 49 -9.86 -24.36 -3.52
N SER A 50 -9.78 -25.45 -2.76
CA SER A 50 -8.51 -25.98 -2.25
C SER A 50 -7.56 -26.15 -3.42
N ARG A 51 -6.57 -25.26 -3.51
CA ARG A 51 -5.53 -25.34 -4.52
C ARG A 51 -4.38 -26.16 -3.97
N THR A 52 -4.20 -27.35 -4.54
CA THR A 52 -2.92 -28.04 -4.60
C THR A 52 -1.80 -27.02 -4.86
N ILE A 53 -0.71 -27.07 -4.10
CA ILE A 53 0.50 -26.27 -4.33
C ILE A 53 1.11 -26.78 -5.65
N GLY A 54 0.55 -26.35 -6.78
CA GLY A 54 1.14 -26.56 -8.10
C GLY A 54 2.42 -25.76 -8.23
N ALA A 55 3.40 -26.30 -8.96
CA ALA A 55 4.63 -25.60 -9.32
C ALA A 55 4.30 -24.19 -9.84
N MET A 56 5.01 -23.18 -9.35
CA MET A 56 4.76 -21.80 -9.74
C MET A 56 4.97 -21.63 -11.24
N PRO A 57 4.11 -20.87 -11.95
CA PRO A 57 4.43 -20.46 -13.30
C PRO A 57 5.75 -19.70 -13.26
N THR A 58 6.68 -20.07 -14.15
CA THR A 58 7.95 -19.38 -14.33
C THR A 58 7.67 -17.90 -14.56
N ALA A 59 8.43 -17.02 -13.89
CA ALA A 59 8.32 -15.57 -14.12
C ALA A 59 8.44 -15.28 -15.62
N SER A 60 7.53 -14.48 -16.15
CA SER A 60 7.65 -14.01 -17.53
C SER A 60 8.75 -12.94 -17.61
N PRO A 61 9.60 -12.94 -18.66
CA PRO A 61 10.62 -11.92 -18.82
C PRO A 61 10.01 -10.52 -18.77
N ILE A 62 10.63 -9.62 -18.01
CA ILE A 62 10.18 -8.22 -17.95
C ILE A 62 10.57 -7.52 -19.26
N PRO A 63 9.61 -6.93 -20.01
CA PRO A 63 9.92 -6.13 -21.19
C PRO A 63 10.96 -5.03 -20.89
N ALA A 64 11.81 -4.69 -21.87
CA ALA A 64 12.98 -3.83 -21.64
C ALA A 64 12.61 -2.38 -21.24
N ASP A 65 11.57 -1.84 -21.86
CA ASP A 65 10.91 -0.58 -21.52
C ASP A 65 10.38 -0.59 -20.07
N VAL A 66 9.58 -1.60 -19.73
CA VAL A 66 9.05 -1.79 -18.37
C VAL A 66 10.19 -1.94 -17.35
N ARG A 67 11.25 -2.66 -17.70
CA ARG A 67 12.43 -2.81 -16.85
C ARG A 67 13.12 -1.46 -16.62
N SER A 68 13.28 -0.64 -17.66
CA SER A 68 13.84 0.71 -17.54
C SER A 68 13.00 1.57 -16.60
N PHE A 69 11.68 1.55 -16.76
CA PHE A 69 10.74 2.24 -15.87
C PHE A 69 10.88 1.77 -14.41
N LEU A 70 10.92 0.46 -14.19
CA LEU A 70 11.05 -0.11 -12.84
C LEU A 70 12.42 0.16 -12.21
N SER A 71 13.47 0.37 -13.02
CA SER A 71 14.80 0.77 -12.55
C SER A 71 14.87 2.22 -12.06
N ALA A 72 13.95 3.09 -12.48
CA ALA A 72 13.80 4.43 -11.92
C ALA A 72 13.32 4.39 -10.45
N LEU A 73 13.47 5.51 -9.74
CA LEU A 73 13.15 5.60 -8.32
C LEU A 73 11.65 5.89 -8.10
N ASN A 74 10.81 4.90 -8.37
CA ASN A 74 9.36 5.00 -8.23
C ASN A 74 8.85 4.23 -6.99
N TRP A 75 7.67 4.59 -6.50
CA TRP A 75 6.98 3.88 -5.42
C TRP A 75 5.90 2.97 -5.96
N ALA A 76 5.72 1.82 -5.31
CA ALA A 76 4.68 0.87 -5.66
C ALA A 76 3.53 0.91 -4.65
N SER A 77 2.30 0.90 -5.14
CA SER A 77 1.13 0.49 -4.37
C SER A 77 0.96 -1.02 -4.53
N ILE A 78 1.12 -1.77 -3.45
CA ILE A 78 0.87 -3.21 -3.43
C ILE A 78 -0.57 -3.50 -3.03
N ALA A 79 -1.24 -4.36 -3.78
CA ALA A 79 -2.56 -4.90 -3.47
C ALA A 79 -2.46 -6.40 -3.15
N THR A 80 -3.02 -6.78 -2.00
CA THR A 80 -3.09 -8.16 -1.49
C THR A 80 -4.54 -8.52 -1.14
N VAL A 81 -4.83 -9.80 -0.96
CA VAL A 81 -6.18 -10.28 -0.64
C VAL A 81 -6.28 -10.49 0.87
N ASN A 82 -7.32 -9.99 1.53
CA ASN A 82 -7.61 -10.29 2.94
C ASN A 82 -8.28 -11.66 3.09
N GLU A 83 -8.40 -12.15 4.32
CA GLU A 83 -9.04 -13.44 4.62
C GLU A 83 -10.51 -13.49 4.19
N ASP A 84 -11.22 -12.37 4.29
CA ASP A 84 -12.60 -12.20 3.82
C ASP A 84 -12.72 -11.98 2.30
N GLY A 85 -11.59 -12.01 1.57
CA GLY A 85 -11.52 -11.76 0.14
C GLY A 85 -11.46 -10.28 -0.26
N SER A 86 -11.59 -9.33 0.68
CA SER A 86 -11.49 -7.90 0.37
C SER A 86 -10.05 -7.50 -0.03
N PRO A 87 -9.87 -6.47 -0.88
CA PRO A 87 -8.53 -5.99 -1.22
C PRO A 87 -7.91 -5.21 -0.05
N HIS A 88 -6.61 -5.35 0.13
CA HIS A 88 -5.80 -4.53 1.04
C HIS A 88 -4.64 -3.90 0.30
N GLN A 89 -4.45 -2.59 0.48
CA GLN A 89 -3.40 -1.84 -0.18
C GLN A 89 -2.41 -1.20 0.81
N ALA A 90 -1.15 -1.10 0.38
CA ALA A 90 -0.10 -0.35 1.07
C ALA A 90 0.87 0.25 0.06
N VAL A 91 1.57 1.34 0.43
CA VAL A 91 2.69 1.88 -0.36
C VAL A 91 3.99 1.23 0.12
N ILE A 92 4.80 0.78 -0.83
CA ILE A 92 6.04 0.03 -0.56
C ILE A 92 7.18 0.48 -1.49
N TRP A 93 8.38 0.13 -1.06
CA TRP A 93 9.59 0.11 -1.88
C TRP A 93 9.78 -1.26 -2.51
N TYR A 94 10.49 -1.31 -3.65
CA TYR A 94 10.80 -2.56 -4.33
C TYR A 94 12.21 -2.57 -4.94
N LEU A 95 12.69 -3.78 -5.26
CA LEU A 95 13.88 -4.02 -6.08
C LEU A 95 13.53 -4.96 -7.22
N ILE A 96 14.27 -4.85 -8.32
CA ILE A 96 14.24 -5.83 -9.41
C ILE A 96 15.46 -6.73 -9.26
N GLU A 97 15.25 -8.05 -9.19
CA GLU A 97 16.31 -9.07 -9.22
C GLU A 97 16.00 -10.07 -10.35
N GLY A 98 16.81 -10.08 -11.40
CA GLY A 98 16.49 -10.86 -12.60
C GLY A 98 15.15 -10.43 -13.20
N ASP A 99 14.22 -11.37 -13.37
CA ASP A 99 12.85 -11.15 -13.84
C ASP A 99 11.80 -11.15 -12.71
N THR A 100 12.22 -10.96 -11.45
CA THR A 100 11.33 -10.91 -10.29
C THR A 100 11.41 -9.56 -9.58
N VAL A 101 10.38 -9.27 -8.78
CA VAL A 101 10.33 -8.10 -7.91
C VAL A 101 10.50 -8.54 -6.45
N LEU A 102 11.43 -7.94 -5.73
CA LEU A 102 11.54 -8.11 -4.30
C LEU A 102 10.83 -7.01 -3.54
N VAL A 103 10.15 -7.41 -2.47
CA VAL A 103 9.50 -6.51 -1.52
C VAL A 103 9.84 -6.95 -0.10
N ASN A 104 10.06 -5.99 0.80
CA ASN A 104 10.41 -6.26 2.21
C ASN A 104 9.39 -5.63 3.16
N SER A 105 9.15 -6.28 4.28
CA SER A 105 8.35 -5.74 5.38
C SER A 105 8.87 -6.12 6.74
N ARG A 106 8.39 -5.39 7.75
CA ARG A 106 8.30 -5.92 9.11
C ARG A 106 7.25 -7.03 9.17
N GLN A 107 7.56 -8.09 9.91
CA GLN A 107 6.65 -9.19 10.21
C GLN A 107 5.42 -8.69 10.97
N GLY A 108 4.27 -9.35 10.78
CA GLY A 108 3.00 -9.03 11.45
C GLY A 108 2.19 -7.88 10.84
N ARG A 109 2.70 -7.19 9.80
CA ARG A 109 1.85 -6.27 9.02
C ARG A 109 0.79 -7.04 8.24
N ARG A 110 -0.29 -6.37 7.83
CA ARG A 110 -1.41 -7.02 7.14
C ARG A 110 -1.02 -7.59 5.78
N TRP A 111 -0.35 -6.81 4.92
CA TRP A 111 -0.01 -7.28 3.57
C TRP A 111 0.95 -8.48 3.54
N PRO A 112 2.02 -8.59 4.38
CA PRO A 112 2.85 -9.80 4.41
C PRO A 112 2.08 -11.03 4.88
N LEU A 113 1.27 -10.89 5.96
CA LEU A 113 0.41 -11.98 6.44
C LEU A 113 -0.58 -12.44 5.37
N ASN A 114 -1.09 -11.51 4.57
CA ASN A 114 -1.93 -11.84 3.43
C ASN A 114 -1.16 -12.66 2.37
N LEU A 115 0.08 -12.30 2.05
CA LEU A 115 0.90 -13.01 1.06
C LEU A 115 1.36 -14.40 1.54
N GLU A 116 1.61 -14.57 2.84
CA GLU A 116 1.91 -15.89 3.42
C GLU A 116 0.72 -16.84 3.26
N ARG A 117 -0.51 -16.32 3.38
CA ARG A 117 -1.75 -17.09 3.20
C ARG A 117 -2.13 -17.27 1.73
N ASP A 118 -2.07 -16.20 0.95
CA ASP A 118 -2.46 -16.15 -0.46
C ASP A 118 -1.46 -15.27 -1.22
N GLY A 119 -0.56 -15.91 -1.96
CA GLY A 119 0.49 -15.23 -2.71
C GLY A 119 -0.01 -14.37 -3.88
N ARG A 120 -1.31 -14.29 -4.18
CA ARG A 120 -1.81 -13.40 -5.25
C ARG A 120 -1.52 -11.93 -4.92
N VAL A 121 -0.86 -11.24 -5.84
CA VAL A 121 -0.44 -9.85 -5.67
C VAL A 121 -0.59 -9.05 -6.95
N SER A 122 -0.89 -7.76 -6.80
CA SER A 122 -0.78 -6.78 -7.87
C SER A 122 -0.02 -5.55 -7.38
N LEU A 123 0.81 -4.97 -8.23
CA LEU A 123 1.53 -3.73 -7.98
C LEU A 123 1.08 -2.68 -9.00
N ALA A 124 0.92 -1.43 -8.55
CA ALA A 124 0.82 -0.26 -9.40
C ALA A 124 1.98 0.68 -9.08
N ILE A 125 2.82 0.98 -10.06
CA ILE A 125 4.02 1.81 -9.92
C ILE A 125 3.81 3.05 -10.78
N HIS A 126 3.74 4.20 -10.13
CA HIS A 126 3.50 5.49 -10.79
C HIS A 126 4.81 6.19 -11.09
N ASP A 127 4.90 6.84 -12.24
CA ASP A 127 5.94 7.83 -12.49
C ASP A 127 5.67 9.05 -11.60
N HIS A 128 6.67 9.45 -10.81
CA HIS A 128 6.53 10.64 -9.97
C HIS A 128 6.66 11.95 -10.77
N ALA A 129 7.27 11.92 -11.96
CA ALA A 129 7.37 13.08 -12.85
C ALA A 129 6.14 13.21 -13.76
N GLU A 130 5.56 12.07 -14.17
CA GLU A 130 4.47 12.01 -15.15
C GLU A 130 3.29 11.15 -14.64
N PRO A 131 2.34 11.71 -13.87
CA PRO A 131 1.34 10.92 -13.15
C PRO A 131 0.42 10.03 -14.00
N GLU A 132 0.28 10.33 -15.30
CA GLU A 132 -0.50 9.52 -16.25
C GLU A 132 0.28 8.29 -16.75
N HIS A 133 1.61 8.30 -16.65
CA HIS A 133 2.48 7.18 -16.97
C HIS A 133 2.63 6.26 -15.75
N TRP A 134 2.21 4.99 -15.92
CA TRP A 134 2.36 4.00 -14.86
C TRP A 134 2.46 2.58 -15.40
N VAL A 135 3.14 1.74 -14.61
CA VAL A 135 3.29 0.31 -14.85
C VAL A 135 2.50 -0.47 -13.81
N GLY A 136 1.64 -1.36 -14.28
CA GLY A 136 0.97 -2.38 -13.49
C GLY A 136 1.67 -3.72 -13.59
N LEU A 137 1.82 -4.41 -12.46
CA LEU A 137 2.30 -5.79 -12.41
C LEU A 137 1.25 -6.67 -11.74
N ARG A 138 1.05 -7.88 -12.28
CA ARG A 138 0.29 -8.94 -11.62
C ARG A 138 1.18 -10.17 -11.50
N GLY A 139 1.14 -10.82 -10.35
CA GLY A 139 2.00 -11.97 -10.11
C GLY A 139 1.64 -12.77 -8.88
N ARG A 140 2.61 -13.58 -8.45
CA ARG A 140 2.56 -14.33 -7.19
C ARG A 140 3.79 -14.07 -6.35
N ALA A 141 3.57 -13.78 -5.08
CA ALA A 141 4.60 -13.61 -4.09
C ALA A 141 4.91 -14.91 -3.35
N ARG A 142 6.18 -15.10 -2.99
CA ARG A 142 6.65 -16.15 -2.11
C ARG A 142 7.63 -15.58 -1.09
N LEU A 143 7.51 -15.98 0.17
CA LEU A 143 8.49 -15.66 1.20
C LEU A 143 9.82 -16.35 0.85
N VAL A 144 10.89 -15.57 0.69
CA VAL A 144 12.22 -16.08 0.30
C VAL A 144 13.29 -15.89 1.37
N ARG A 145 13.18 -14.85 2.20
CA ARG A 145 14.18 -14.53 3.23
C ARG A 145 13.52 -14.00 4.50
N ILE A 146 14.11 -14.35 5.64
CA ILE A 146 13.73 -13.92 7.00
C ILE A 146 15.00 -13.58 7.80
N GLY A 147 14.85 -12.95 8.97
CA GLY A 147 15.96 -12.66 9.88
C GLY A 147 17.02 -11.76 9.24
N GLU A 148 18.31 -12.07 9.47
CA GLU A 148 19.44 -11.28 8.98
C GLU A 148 19.43 -11.07 7.46
N ALA A 149 19.08 -12.10 6.67
CA ALA A 149 19.02 -11.95 5.22
C ALA A 149 17.93 -10.95 4.77
N ALA A 150 16.81 -10.88 5.48
CA ALA A 150 15.77 -9.89 5.22
C ALA A 150 16.13 -8.50 5.78
N LEU A 151 17.00 -8.42 6.79
CA LEU A 151 17.59 -7.17 7.27
C LEU A 151 18.57 -6.59 6.24
N ASP A 152 19.37 -7.43 5.59
CA ASP A 152 20.25 -7.02 4.49
C ASP A 152 19.44 -6.46 3.31
N ASP A 153 18.33 -7.09 2.97
CA ASP A 153 17.46 -6.63 1.89
C ASP A 153 16.84 -5.26 2.18
N ILE A 154 16.31 -5.02 3.39
CA ILE A 154 15.79 -3.68 3.73
C ILE A 154 16.90 -2.64 3.75
N ALA A 155 18.13 -3.00 4.15
CA ALA A 155 19.26 -2.07 4.09
C ALA A 155 19.63 -1.71 2.64
N LYS A 156 19.61 -2.67 1.71
CA LYS A 156 19.76 -2.40 0.26
C LYS A 156 18.65 -1.50 -0.26
N LEU A 157 17.42 -1.80 0.12
CA LEU A 157 16.22 -1.07 -0.29
C LEU A 157 16.25 0.38 0.23
N ALA A 158 16.60 0.58 1.50
CA ALA A 158 16.75 1.91 2.10
C ALA A 158 17.77 2.77 1.36
N ARG A 159 18.96 2.22 1.08
CA ARG A 159 19.99 2.93 0.29
C ARG A 159 19.48 3.34 -1.09
N ARG A 160 18.74 2.47 -1.78
CA ARG A 160 18.13 2.80 -3.08
C ARG A 160 17.19 4.00 -2.99
N TYR A 161 16.42 4.09 -1.91
CA TYR A 161 15.43 5.15 -1.69
C TYR A 161 15.96 6.35 -0.88
N GLY A 162 17.29 6.51 -0.77
CA GLY A 162 17.92 7.67 -0.14
C GLY A 162 17.83 7.70 1.38
N ASP A 163 17.68 6.54 2.01
CA ASP A 163 17.69 6.39 3.46
C ASP A 163 19.02 5.78 3.92
N ASP A 164 19.85 6.63 4.53
CA ASP A 164 21.24 6.35 4.87
C ASP A 164 21.43 5.77 6.28
N ASP A 165 20.35 5.49 7.03
CA ASP A 165 20.45 4.86 8.36
C ASP A 165 19.88 3.43 8.36
N PRO A 166 20.61 2.43 7.83
CA PRO A 166 20.19 1.04 7.89
C PRO A 166 20.18 0.49 9.33
N ALA A 167 20.85 1.15 10.29
CA ALA A 167 20.88 0.69 11.68
C ALA A 167 19.49 0.79 12.34
N ARG A 168 18.61 1.67 11.86
CA ARG A 168 17.22 1.78 12.34
C ARG A 168 16.39 0.51 12.16
N PHE A 169 16.84 -0.41 11.29
CA PHE A 169 16.18 -1.69 11.05
C PHE A 169 16.64 -2.81 11.98
N ARG A 170 17.78 -2.63 12.68
CA ARG A 170 18.31 -3.64 13.60
C ARG A 170 17.28 -3.98 14.69
N GLY A 171 17.23 -5.26 15.07
CA GLY A 171 16.27 -5.76 16.05
C GLY A 171 14.82 -5.86 15.55
N GLN A 172 14.54 -5.51 14.29
CA GLN A 172 13.23 -5.76 13.69
C GLN A 172 13.17 -7.16 13.08
N GLU A 173 12.04 -7.84 13.26
CA GLU A 173 11.73 -9.03 12.50
C GLU A 173 11.30 -8.63 11.08
N ARG A 174 12.12 -8.98 10.10
CA ARG A 174 11.92 -8.67 8.68
C ARG A 174 11.66 -9.91 7.85
N VAL A 175 10.87 -9.72 6.81
CA VAL A 175 10.50 -10.73 5.80
C VAL A 175 10.67 -10.13 4.41
N THR A 176 11.26 -10.89 3.50
CA THR A 176 11.37 -10.53 2.08
C THR A 176 10.57 -11.52 1.24
N PHE A 177 9.73 -10.98 0.36
CA PHE A 177 9.01 -11.74 -0.65
C PHE A 177 9.62 -11.49 -2.02
N GLU A 178 9.68 -12.54 -2.81
CA GLU A 178 9.93 -12.49 -4.25
C GLU A 178 8.60 -12.62 -4.99
N ILE A 179 8.38 -11.77 -5.99
CA ILE A 179 7.19 -11.74 -6.82
C ILE A 179 7.56 -12.18 -8.23
N SER A 180 7.07 -13.34 -8.63
CA SER A 180 7.09 -13.80 -10.02
C SER A 180 6.04 -13.03 -10.81
N ILE A 181 6.46 -12.34 -11.86
CA ILE A 181 5.56 -11.57 -12.72
C ILE A 181 4.84 -12.51 -13.70
N GLU A 182 3.52 -12.50 -13.65
CA GLU A 182 2.65 -13.23 -14.58
C GLU A 182 2.13 -12.33 -15.71
N ARG A 183 2.01 -11.02 -15.46
CA ARG A 183 1.53 -10.04 -16.44
C ARG A 183 2.01 -8.63 -16.13
N THR A 184 2.37 -7.90 -17.16
CA THR A 184 2.65 -6.46 -17.15
C THR A 184 1.52 -5.69 -17.83
N TYR A 185 1.32 -4.46 -17.39
CA TYR A 185 0.44 -3.46 -18.00
C TYR A 185 1.20 -2.14 -18.02
N GLU A 186 1.11 -1.40 -19.11
CA GLU A 186 1.73 -0.09 -19.26
C GLU A 186 0.68 0.87 -19.83
N TYR A 187 0.64 2.07 -19.28
CA TYR A 187 -0.32 3.10 -19.62
C TYR A 187 0.39 4.45 -19.65
N GLY A 188 0.03 5.30 -20.60
CA GLY A 188 0.55 6.68 -20.70
C GLY A 188 1.94 6.78 -21.33
N SER A 189 2.31 5.83 -22.20
CA SER A 189 3.57 5.83 -22.96
C SER A 189 3.57 6.69 -24.23
#